data_AF-A0A9P4DYI5-F1
#
_entry.id   AF-A0A9P4DYI5-F1
#
_cell.length_a   1.000
_cell.length_b   1.000
_cell.length_c   1.000
_cell.angle_alpha   90.00
_cell.angle_beta   90.00
_cell.angle_gamma   90.00
#
_symmetry.space_group_name_H-M   'P 1'
#
loop_
_entity.id
_entity.type
_entity.pdbx_description
1 polymer ?
#
loop_
_entity_poly.entity_id
_entity_poly.type
_entity_poly.pdbx_seq_one_letter_code
_entity_poly.pdbx_strand_id
1 'polypeptide(L)'
;MKIDKDDLYIYGLISGLIICSPFLGVYYGAKWIYSHTPQKVKEKKERDLKIHELEEKLGLIGRDNKALYYDPHYYRNRNENRNDYLVDLKRKVDCNYNSPDIITVIVESTFGYSSFDEDSECSTLIMVHEDYYNVPQKKNWRADIYFSFNVLSSIFNILSTLSECGKYSNYYVISVPGKYQRKEVICGTGKFAKVINDFKKVNKK
;
A
#
# COMPACT_ATOMS: atom_id res chain seq x y z
N MET A 1 34.30 37.12 29.19
CA MET A 1 33.22 36.33 28.56
C MET A 1 32.64 35.43 29.63
N LYS A 2 31.40 35.66 30.10
CA LYS A 2 30.74 34.79 31.08
C LYS A 2 30.03 33.69 30.30
N ILE A 3 30.48 32.45 30.46
CA ILE A 3 29.82 31.28 29.89
C ILE A 3 28.54 31.06 30.71
N ASP A 4 27.38 31.07 30.05
CA ASP A 4 26.10 30.82 30.72
C ASP A 4 25.88 29.30 30.92
N LYS A 5 24.98 28.92 31.83
CA LYS A 5 24.60 27.51 32.03
C LYS A 5 24.05 26.88 30.75
N ASP A 6 23.38 27.67 29.93
CA ASP A 6 22.81 27.23 28.65
C ASP A 6 23.91 26.94 27.61
N ASP A 7 25.00 27.71 27.60
CA ASP A 7 26.18 27.43 26.77
C ASP A 7 26.86 26.13 27.20
N LEU A 8 26.96 25.87 28.51
CA LEU A 8 27.54 24.63 29.04
C LEU A 8 26.71 23.40 28.64
N TYR A 9 25.38 23.54 28.62
CA TYR A 9 24.46 22.47 28.21
C TYR A 9 24.55 22.19 26.70
N ILE A 10 24.63 23.23 25.86
CA ILE A 10 24.82 23.09 24.41
C ILE A 10 26.18 22.46 24.10
N TYR A 11 27.26 22.88 24.77
CA TYR A 11 28.58 22.24 24.62
C TYR A 11 28.56 20.78 25.09
N GLY A 12 27.82 20.45 26.14
CA GLY A 12 27.61 19.06 26.59
C GLY A 12 26.88 18.20 25.55
N LEU A 13 25.84 18.74 24.90
CA LEU A 13 25.11 18.04 23.83
C LEU A 13 25.96 17.83 22.58
N ILE A 14 26.70 18.87 22.14
CA ILE A 14 27.58 18.79 20.97
C ILE A 14 28.71 17.78 21.21
N SER A 15 29.36 17.84 22.38
CA SER A 15 30.42 16.89 22.73
C SER A 15 29.89 15.46 22.87
N GLY A 16 28.70 15.27 23.45
CA GLY A 16 28.04 13.96 23.51
C GLY A 16 27.74 13.37 22.12
N LEU A 17 27.25 14.18 21.17
CA LEU A 17 27.02 13.76 19.79
C LEU A 17 28.33 13.40 19.07
N ILE A 18 29.40 14.17 19.27
CA ILE A 18 30.72 13.90 18.67
C ILE A 18 31.28 12.58 19.20
N ILE A 19 31.14 12.29 20.49
CA ILE A 19 31.64 11.05 21.11
C ILE A 19 30.81 9.83 20.67
N CYS A 20 29.49 9.97 20.52
CA CYS A 20 28.61 8.87 20.12
C CYS A 20 28.67 8.55 18.61
N SER A 21 29.02 9.52 17.76
CA SER A 21 29.05 9.36 16.31
C SER A 21 30.00 8.24 15.81
N PRO A 22 31.23 8.08 16.33
CA PRO A 22 32.10 6.96 16.01
C PRO A 22 31.48 5.58 16.31
N PHE A 23 30.78 5.43 17.44
CA PHE A 23 30.13 4.16 17.81
C PHE A 23 28.99 3.80 16.87
N LEU A 24 28.18 4.80 16.46
CA LEU A 24 27.17 4.60 15.43
C LEU A 24 27.80 4.18 14.10
N GLY A 25 28.89 4.82 13.69
CA GLY A 25 29.64 4.46 12.48
C GLY A 25 30.13 3.01 12.50
N VAL A 26 30.75 2.57 13.60
CA VAL A 26 31.20 1.18 13.78
C VAL A 26 30.01 0.21 13.76
N TYR A 27 28.92 0.53 14.45
CA TYR A 27 27.72 -0.31 14.48
C TYR A 27 27.12 -0.50 13.08
N TYR A 28 26.89 0.59 12.34
CA TYR A 28 26.34 0.51 10.98
C TYR A 28 27.31 -0.16 10.00
N GLY A 29 28.62 0.06 10.15
CA GLY A 29 29.65 -0.62 9.36
C GLY A 29 29.67 -2.12 9.59
N ALA A 30 29.66 -2.57 10.86
CA ALA A 30 29.60 -3.99 11.20
C ALA A 30 28.30 -4.64 10.71
N LYS A 31 27.15 -3.96 10.89
CA LYS A 31 25.84 -4.43 10.38
C LYS A 31 25.84 -4.57 8.86
N TRP A 32 26.45 -3.64 8.15
CA TRP A 32 26.60 -3.71 6.69
C TRP A 32 27.46 -4.90 6.27
N ILE A 33 28.64 -5.08 6.86
CA ILE A 33 29.52 -6.22 6.54
C ILE A 33 28.81 -7.56 6.81
N TYR A 34 28.15 -7.68 7.98
CA TYR A 34 27.39 -8.86 8.34
C TYR A 34 26.31 -9.20 7.30
N SER A 35 25.58 -8.18 6.83
CA SER A 35 24.54 -8.36 5.81
C SER A 35 25.07 -8.81 4.44
N HIS A 36 26.37 -8.60 4.16
CA HIS A 36 27.05 -8.98 2.93
C HIS A 36 27.83 -10.30 3.04
N THR A 37 27.74 -11.00 4.17
CA THR A 37 28.33 -12.34 4.29
C THR A 37 27.71 -13.30 3.25
N PRO A 38 28.47 -14.25 2.69
CA PRO A 38 27.98 -15.17 1.65
C PRO A 38 26.71 -15.92 2.06
N GLN A 39 26.62 -16.32 3.34
CA GLN A 39 25.44 -16.99 3.89
C GLN A 39 24.19 -16.08 3.86
N LYS A 40 24.29 -14.83 4.33
CA LYS A 40 23.15 -13.91 4.36
C LYS A 40 22.69 -13.52 2.96
N VAL A 41 23.63 -13.36 2.03
CA VAL A 41 23.30 -13.14 0.62
C VAL A 41 22.56 -14.33 0.02
N LYS A 42 22.98 -15.56 0.34
CA LYS A 42 22.29 -16.78 -0.10
C LYS A 42 20.88 -16.88 0.49
N GLU A 43 20.72 -16.67 1.80
CA GLU A 43 19.41 -16.65 2.47
C GLU A 43 18.45 -15.62 1.86
N LYS A 44 18.96 -14.41 1.54
CA LYS A 44 18.16 -13.37 0.87
C LYS A 44 17.71 -13.81 -0.53
N LYS A 45 18.62 -14.38 -1.32
CA LYS A 45 18.31 -14.88 -2.67
C LYS A 45 17.27 -16.01 -2.64
N GLU A 46 17.43 -16.96 -1.74
CA GLU A 46 16.47 -18.07 -1.59
C GLU A 46 15.10 -17.57 -1.14
N ARG A 47 15.05 -16.59 -0.23
CA ARG A 47 13.79 -15.95 0.16
C ARG A 47 13.15 -15.21 -1.02
N ASP A 48 13.94 -14.42 -1.75
CA ASP A 48 13.42 -13.66 -2.88
C ASP A 48 12.89 -14.59 -3.98
N LEU A 49 13.58 -15.72 -4.24
CA LEU A 49 13.10 -16.78 -5.14
C LEU A 49 11.74 -17.34 -4.68
N LYS A 50 11.62 -17.72 -3.40
CA LYS A 50 10.36 -18.23 -2.84
C LYS A 50 9.23 -17.21 -2.94
N ILE A 51 9.54 -15.92 -2.77
CA ILE A 51 8.55 -14.85 -2.93
C ILE A 51 8.10 -14.79 -4.39
N HIS A 52 9.01 -14.78 -5.36
CA HIS A 52 8.67 -14.77 -6.79
C HIS A 52 7.81 -15.97 -7.19
N GLU A 53 8.13 -17.18 -6.70
CA GLU A 53 7.33 -18.37 -6.95
C GLU A 53 5.89 -18.24 -6.42
N LEU A 54 5.70 -17.62 -5.24
CA LEU A 54 4.37 -17.38 -4.66
C LEU A 54 3.63 -16.25 -5.37
N GLU A 55 4.36 -15.19 -5.75
CA GLU A 55 3.83 -14.09 -6.57
C GLU A 55 3.30 -14.61 -7.90
N GLU A 56 4.05 -15.48 -8.59
CA GLU A 56 3.62 -16.12 -9.83
C GLU A 56 2.36 -16.97 -9.64
N LYS A 57 2.31 -17.79 -8.57
CA LYS A 57 1.11 -18.58 -8.21
C LYS A 57 -0.13 -17.71 -7.97
N LEU A 58 0.06 -16.50 -7.46
CA LEU A 58 -1.01 -15.52 -7.20
C LEU A 58 -1.25 -14.58 -8.40
N GLY A 59 -0.55 -14.78 -9.53
CA GLY A 59 -0.69 -13.96 -10.74
C GLY A 59 -0.07 -12.56 -10.64
N LEU A 60 0.83 -12.33 -9.69
CA LEU A 60 1.50 -11.07 -9.40
C LEU A 60 2.78 -10.93 -10.23
N ILE A 61 2.65 -10.63 -11.52
CA ILE A 61 3.78 -10.64 -12.47
C ILE A 61 4.51 -9.28 -12.47
N GLY A 62 5.85 -9.31 -12.60
CA GLY A 62 6.67 -8.11 -12.86
C GLY A 62 7.07 -7.32 -11.62
N ARG A 63 6.97 -7.91 -10.42
CA ARG A 63 7.38 -7.28 -9.16
C ARG A 63 8.89 -7.34 -8.98
N ASP A 64 9.44 -6.33 -8.29
CA ASP A 64 10.86 -6.29 -7.95
C ASP A 64 11.11 -6.87 -6.54
N ASN A 65 12.40 -7.01 -6.18
CA ASN A 65 12.80 -7.52 -4.87
C ASN A 65 12.58 -6.52 -3.72
N LYS A 66 11.89 -5.39 -3.97
CA LYS A 66 11.55 -4.36 -2.97
C LYS A 66 10.08 -4.42 -2.59
N ALA A 67 9.24 -5.16 -3.31
CA ALA A 67 7.84 -5.35 -2.95
C ALA A 67 7.69 -5.93 -1.52
N LEU A 68 6.81 -5.30 -0.73
CA LEU A 68 6.50 -5.67 0.66
C LEU A 68 5.02 -6.03 0.88
N TYR A 69 4.16 -5.75 -0.10
CA TYR A 69 2.71 -5.86 0.05
C TYR A 69 2.09 -6.61 -1.13
N TYR A 70 1.05 -7.40 -0.84
CA TYR A 70 0.26 -8.04 -1.89
C TYR A 70 -0.46 -7.00 -2.73
N ASP A 71 -1.02 -5.96 -2.11
CA ASP A 71 -1.58 -4.77 -2.76
C ASP A 71 -0.94 -3.53 -2.12
N PRO A 72 -0.11 -2.74 -2.84
CA PRO A 72 0.53 -1.54 -2.31
C PRO A 72 -0.45 -0.45 -1.82
N HIS A 73 -1.68 -0.42 -2.33
CA HIS A 73 -2.69 0.59 -2.02
C HIS A 73 -3.69 0.13 -0.94
N TYR A 74 -3.52 -1.07 -0.38
CA TYR A 74 -4.41 -1.56 0.65
C TYR A 74 -4.28 -0.77 1.96
N TYR A 75 -5.40 -0.22 2.41
CA TYR A 75 -5.45 0.71 3.55
C TYR A 75 -4.99 0.10 4.89
N ARG A 76 -4.94 -1.23 5.00
CA ARG A 76 -4.50 -1.96 6.20
C ARG A 76 -3.21 -2.72 5.99
N ASN A 77 -2.36 -2.27 5.07
CA ASN A 77 -1.01 -2.80 4.94
C ASN A 77 -0.25 -2.66 6.27
N ARG A 78 0.33 -3.78 6.73
CA ARG A 78 1.06 -3.88 8.00
C ARG A 78 2.41 -4.56 7.89
N ASN A 79 2.76 -5.11 6.73
CA ASN A 79 4.04 -5.79 6.54
C ASN A 79 5.18 -4.78 6.68
N GLU A 80 6.10 -5.03 7.59
CA GLU A 80 7.24 -4.13 7.81
C GLU A 80 8.44 -4.55 6.97
N ASN A 81 8.50 -5.84 6.61
CA ASN A 81 9.66 -6.42 5.96
C ASN A 81 9.32 -7.59 5.00
N ARG A 82 10.34 -8.05 4.27
CA ARG A 82 10.22 -9.13 3.28
C ARG A 82 9.79 -10.48 3.88
N ASN A 83 10.07 -10.75 5.15
CA ASN A 83 9.62 -11.99 5.79
C ASN A 83 8.12 -11.94 6.08
N ASP A 84 7.60 -10.80 6.55
CA ASP A 84 6.16 -10.61 6.74
C ASP A 84 5.43 -10.79 5.42
N TYR A 85 5.98 -10.21 4.35
CA TYR A 85 5.45 -10.39 3.00
C TYR A 85 5.45 -11.86 2.55
N LEU A 86 6.54 -12.60 2.79
CA LEU A 86 6.60 -14.03 2.49
C LEU A 86 5.52 -14.82 3.27
N VAL A 87 5.30 -14.52 4.54
CA VAL A 87 4.27 -15.18 5.36
C VAL A 87 2.87 -14.86 4.83
N ASP A 88 2.62 -13.60 4.47
CA ASP A 88 1.35 -13.17 3.91
C ASP A 88 1.05 -13.86 2.56
N LEU A 89 2.03 -13.92 1.65
CA LEU A 89 1.89 -14.62 0.37
C LEU A 89 1.62 -16.11 0.56
N LYS A 90 2.35 -16.78 1.48
CA LYS A 90 2.10 -18.20 1.81
C LYS A 90 0.67 -18.42 2.26
N ARG A 91 0.21 -17.63 3.24
CA ARG A 91 -1.16 -17.69 3.75
C ARG A 91 -2.19 -17.51 2.62
N LYS A 92 -1.95 -16.58 1.69
CA LYS A 92 -2.85 -16.34 0.55
C LYS A 92 -2.89 -17.53 -0.41
N VAL A 93 -1.74 -18.13 -0.73
CA VAL A 93 -1.67 -19.34 -1.56
C VAL A 93 -2.38 -20.50 -0.86
N ASP A 94 -2.10 -20.73 0.43
CA ASP A 94 -2.69 -21.83 1.21
C ASP A 94 -4.22 -21.72 1.31
N CYS A 95 -4.75 -20.50 1.38
CA CYS A 95 -6.19 -20.24 1.39
C CYS A 95 -6.81 -20.05 0.00
N ASN A 96 -6.05 -20.25 -1.10
CA ASN A 96 -6.48 -20.00 -2.47
C ASN A 96 -7.17 -18.62 -2.64
N TYR A 97 -6.55 -17.59 -2.06
CA TYR A 97 -7.11 -16.25 -2.01
C TYR A 97 -7.28 -15.67 -3.42
N ASN A 98 -8.46 -15.09 -3.66
CA ASN A 98 -8.75 -14.34 -4.87
C ASN A 98 -9.27 -12.95 -4.48
N SER A 99 -8.85 -11.93 -5.23
CA SER A 99 -9.34 -10.57 -5.05
C SER A 99 -10.85 -10.50 -5.36
N PRO A 100 -11.63 -9.68 -4.63
CA PRO A 100 -13.07 -9.53 -4.88
C PRO A 100 -13.39 -9.03 -6.29
N ASP A 101 -14.59 -9.35 -6.77
CA ASP A 101 -15.10 -8.93 -8.07
C ASP A 101 -15.35 -7.40 -8.17
N ILE A 102 -15.63 -6.75 -7.02
CA ILE A 102 -15.66 -5.30 -6.85
C ILE A 102 -14.77 -4.91 -5.68
N ILE A 103 -13.87 -3.96 -5.90
CA ILE A 103 -13.01 -3.37 -4.87
C ILE A 103 -13.34 -1.90 -4.74
N THR A 104 -13.73 -1.47 -3.54
CA THR A 104 -13.94 -0.05 -3.23
C THR A 104 -12.61 0.64 -2.98
N VAL A 105 -12.45 1.85 -3.49
CA VAL A 105 -11.27 2.68 -3.30
C VAL A 105 -11.71 4.04 -2.76
N ILE A 106 -11.09 4.44 -1.66
CA ILE A 106 -11.23 5.78 -1.10
C ILE A 106 -10.21 6.69 -1.78
N VAL A 107 -10.66 7.87 -2.18
CA VAL A 107 -9.85 8.91 -2.82
C VAL A 107 -9.76 10.10 -1.86
N GLU A 108 -8.55 10.37 -1.35
CA GLU A 108 -8.28 11.45 -0.38
C GLU A 108 -7.28 12.44 -0.95
N SER A 109 -7.57 13.74 -0.89
CA SER A 109 -6.61 14.78 -1.31
C SER A 109 -5.55 15.00 -0.24
N THR A 110 -4.26 15.02 -0.61
CA THR A 110 -3.15 15.30 0.31
C THR A 110 -3.08 16.77 0.73
N PHE A 111 -3.90 17.66 0.15
CA PHE A 111 -3.98 19.07 0.54
C PHE A 111 -5.01 19.34 1.65
N GLY A 112 -5.84 18.36 2.00
CA GLY A 112 -6.72 18.42 3.17
C GLY A 112 -6.00 17.87 4.38
N TYR A 113 -5.98 18.62 5.49
CA TYR A 113 -5.43 18.17 6.76
C TYR A 113 -5.86 16.73 7.08
N SER A 114 -4.87 15.89 7.34
CA SER A 114 -5.01 14.51 7.75
C SER A 114 -5.68 14.42 9.12
N SER A 115 -6.99 14.27 9.15
CA SER A 115 -7.60 13.44 10.16
C SER A 115 -8.15 12.23 9.44
N PHE A 116 -7.67 11.04 9.84
CA PHE A 116 -8.36 9.78 9.58
C PHE A 116 -9.68 9.74 10.37
N ASP A 117 -10.47 10.81 10.27
CA ASP A 117 -11.73 10.94 10.96
C ASP A 117 -12.73 10.05 10.23
N GLU A 118 -13.23 9.04 10.93
CA GLU A 118 -14.24 8.13 10.40
C GLU A 118 -15.53 8.87 10.04
N ASP A 119 -15.77 10.03 10.67
CA ASP A 119 -16.96 10.86 10.45
C ASP A 119 -16.79 11.83 9.27
N SER A 120 -15.62 11.84 8.61
CA SER A 120 -15.38 12.66 7.42
C SER A 120 -16.09 12.13 6.18
N GLU A 121 -16.39 13.03 5.24
CA GLU A 121 -16.85 12.66 3.92
C GLU A 121 -15.67 12.40 2.97
N CYS A 122 -15.73 11.30 2.23
CA CYS A 122 -14.71 10.94 1.24
C CYS A 122 -15.30 10.79 -0.17
N SER A 123 -14.43 10.99 -1.16
CA SER A 123 -14.72 10.61 -2.54
C SER A 123 -14.39 9.14 -2.74
N THR A 124 -15.14 8.46 -3.60
CA THR A 124 -14.97 7.02 -3.82
C THR A 124 -14.96 6.68 -5.30
N LEU A 125 -14.23 5.63 -5.62
CA LEU A 125 -14.34 4.94 -6.90
C LEU A 125 -14.45 3.43 -6.62
N ILE A 126 -14.94 2.70 -7.61
CA ILE A 126 -14.92 1.24 -7.57
C ILE A 126 -14.04 0.70 -8.69
N MET A 127 -13.29 -0.33 -8.37
CA MET A 127 -12.63 -1.19 -9.33
C MET A 127 -13.53 -2.39 -9.56
N VAL A 128 -13.84 -2.68 -10.82
CA VAL A 128 -14.76 -3.75 -11.19
C VAL A 128 -14.04 -4.72 -12.11
N HIS A 129 -14.06 -5.99 -11.73
CA HIS A 129 -13.39 -7.06 -12.46
C HIS A 129 -14.11 -7.33 -13.79
N GLU A 130 -13.34 -7.41 -14.87
CA GLU A 130 -13.87 -7.46 -16.25
C GLU A 130 -14.70 -8.71 -16.52
N ASP A 131 -14.34 -9.85 -15.94
CA ASP A 131 -15.03 -11.12 -16.17
C ASP A 131 -16.45 -11.18 -15.59
N TYR A 132 -16.75 -10.42 -14.53
CA TYR A 132 -18.02 -10.55 -13.78
C TYR A 132 -19.06 -9.48 -14.12
N TYR A 133 -18.64 -8.36 -14.71
CA TYR A 133 -19.51 -7.22 -14.98
C TYR A 133 -19.33 -6.65 -16.38
N ASN A 134 -20.42 -6.16 -16.95
CA ASN A 134 -20.44 -5.43 -18.20
C ASN A 134 -19.95 -4.00 -17.97
N VAL A 135 -18.66 -3.75 -18.21
CA VAL A 135 -18.06 -2.41 -18.07
C VAL A 135 -17.84 -1.78 -19.45
N PRO A 136 -18.42 -0.59 -19.74
CA PRO A 136 -18.16 0.11 -21.00
C PRO A 136 -16.70 0.56 -21.10
N GLN A 137 -15.85 -0.22 -21.79
CA GLN A 137 -14.41 0.01 -21.86
C GLN A 137 -14.05 1.39 -22.46
N LYS A 138 -14.84 1.91 -23.40
CA LYS A 138 -14.59 3.20 -24.06
C LYS A 138 -14.65 4.41 -23.12
N LYS A 139 -15.26 4.27 -21.94
CA LYS A 139 -15.48 5.37 -20.99
C LYS A 139 -14.69 5.22 -19.69
N ASN A 140 -14.10 4.05 -19.44
CA ASN A 140 -13.49 3.71 -18.16
C ASN A 140 -12.03 3.32 -18.36
N TRP A 141 -11.18 3.74 -17.43
CA TRP A 141 -9.77 3.41 -17.45
C TRP A 141 -9.54 2.02 -16.86
N ARG A 142 -8.56 1.28 -17.40
CA ARG A 142 -8.04 0.12 -16.69
C ARG A 142 -7.35 0.57 -15.40
N ALA A 143 -7.50 -0.20 -14.33
CA ALA A 143 -7.03 0.21 -13.02
C ALA A 143 -5.50 0.29 -12.94
N ASP A 144 -4.77 -0.58 -13.64
CA ASP A 144 -3.30 -0.53 -13.67
C ASP A 144 -2.79 0.77 -14.31
N ILE A 145 -3.44 1.24 -15.37
CA ILE A 145 -3.13 2.53 -16.02
C ILE A 145 -3.53 3.69 -15.11
N TYR A 146 -4.73 3.64 -14.51
CA TYR A 146 -5.25 4.70 -13.64
C TYR A 146 -4.35 4.94 -12.43
N PHE A 147 -3.98 3.86 -11.72
CA PHE A 147 -3.11 3.95 -10.54
C PHE A 147 -1.70 4.41 -10.92
N SER A 148 -1.13 3.91 -12.04
CA SER A 148 0.17 4.37 -12.53
C SER A 148 0.16 5.86 -12.89
N PHE A 149 -0.92 6.34 -13.54
CA PHE A 149 -1.06 7.75 -13.89
C PHE A 149 -1.26 8.63 -12.66
N ASN A 150 -2.01 8.18 -11.64
CA ASN A 150 -2.19 8.93 -10.40
C ASN A 150 -0.85 9.15 -9.68
N VAL A 151 0.04 8.16 -9.67
CA VAL A 151 1.40 8.29 -9.11
C VAL A 151 2.25 9.27 -9.92
N LEU A 152 2.15 9.26 -11.25
CA LEU A 152 2.98 10.09 -12.14
C LEU A 152 2.49 11.54 -12.30
N SER A 153 1.19 11.79 -12.18
CA SER A 153 0.57 13.08 -12.52
C SER A 153 0.67 14.14 -11.43
N SER A 154 1.28 13.83 -10.27
CA SER A 154 1.27 14.70 -9.08
C SER A 154 -0.14 15.16 -8.70
N ILE A 155 -1.18 14.46 -9.15
CA ILE A 155 -2.53 14.61 -8.62
C ILE A 155 -2.44 13.95 -7.26
N PHE A 156 -2.26 14.80 -6.27
CA PHE A 156 -2.12 14.61 -4.84
C PHE A 156 -3.28 13.83 -4.20
N ASN A 157 -3.76 12.73 -4.81
CA ASN A 157 -4.80 11.91 -4.24
C ASN A 157 -4.21 10.58 -3.76
N ILE A 158 -4.34 10.33 -2.46
CA ILE A 158 -4.09 9.01 -1.87
C ILE A 158 -5.25 8.10 -2.28
N LEU A 159 -4.92 7.02 -2.98
CA LEU A 159 -5.86 5.97 -3.34
C LEU A 159 -5.68 4.81 -2.36
N SER A 160 -6.74 4.51 -1.61
CA SER A 160 -6.75 3.45 -0.60
C SER A 160 -7.78 2.38 -0.97
N THR A 161 -7.33 1.18 -1.36
CA THR A 161 -8.21 0.04 -1.62
C THR A 161 -8.73 -0.53 -0.30
N LEU A 162 -10.02 -0.85 -0.21
CA LEU A 162 -10.64 -1.45 0.98
C LEU A 162 -10.58 -2.97 1.00
N SER A 163 -10.16 -3.57 -0.10
CA SER A 163 -9.85 -4.99 -0.24
C SER A 163 -8.66 -5.12 -1.17
N GLU A 164 -7.83 -6.13 -0.92
CA GLU A 164 -6.58 -6.29 -1.64
C GLU A 164 -6.79 -6.69 -3.11
N CYS A 165 -6.14 -5.97 -4.02
CA CYS A 165 -6.08 -6.27 -5.44
C CYS A 165 -4.74 -6.88 -5.83
N GLY A 166 -4.73 -8.14 -6.27
CA GLY A 166 -3.52 -8.77 -6.79
C GLY A 166 -3.14 -8.25 -8.18
N LYS A 167 -4.13 -8.12 -9.06
CA LYS A 167 -3.92 -7.86 -10.48
C LYS A 167 -4.85 -6.75 -10.99
N TYR A 168 -4.38 -5.51 -10.88
CA TYR A 168 -5.09 -4.32 -11.33
C TYR A 168 -5.52 -4.33 -12.81
N SER A 169 -4.78 -5.04 -13.67
CA SER A 169 -5.08 -5.11 -15.10
C SER A 169 -6.38 -5.84 -15.44
N ASN A 170 -6.91 -6.65 -14.51
CA ASN A 170 -8.21 -7.31 -14.66
C ASN A 170 -9.39 -6.40 -14.27
N TYR A 171 -9.12 -5.19 -13.78
CA TYR A 171 -10.14 -4.29 -13.26
C TYR A 171 -10.24 -3.01 -14.07
N TYR A 172 -11.46 -2.49 -14.17
CA TYR A 172 -11.75 -1.15 -14.67
C TYR A 172 -12.19 -0.24 -13.53
N VAL A 173 -11.72 1.01 -13.57
CA VAL A 173 -12.08 2.04 -12.60
C VAL A 173 -13.36 2.73 -13.04
N ILE A 174 -14.33 2.79 -12.15
CA ILE A 174 -15.59 3.49 -12.32
C ILE A 174 -15.73 4.52 -11.20
N SER A 175 -15.88 5.79 -11.59
CA SER A 175 -16.13 6.88 -10.64
C SER A 175 -17.52 6.73 -10.03
N VAL A 176 -17.60 6.80 -8.70
CA VAL A 176 -18.88 6.83 -7.99
C VAL A 176 -19.24 8.29 -7.71
N PRO A 177 -20.37 8.81 -8.22
CA PRO A 177 -20.70 10.22 -8.07
C PRO A 177 -21.11 10.56 -6.63
N GLY A 178 -20.60 11.69 -6.12
CA GLY A 178 -20.94 12.21 -4.80
C GLY A 178 -19.87 11.93 -3.74
N LYS A 179 -20.16 12.38 -2.53
CA LYS A 179 -19.35 12.12 -1.34
C LYS A 179 -20.13 11.25 -0.36
N TYR A 180 -19.41 10.42 0.38
CA TYR A 180 -19.99 9.45 1.32
C TYR A 180 -19.28 9.55 2.65
N GLN A 181 -19.98 9.23 3.73
CA GLN A 181 -19.34 9.10 5.04
C GLN A 181 -18.31 7.96 4.99
N ARG A 182 -17.09 8.25 5.41
CA ARG A 182 -15.96 7.32 5.33
C ARG A 182 -16.26 6.02 6.07
N LYS A 183 -16.86 6.11 7.25
CA LYS A 183 -17.34 4.94 8.02
C LYS A 183 -18.32 4.07 7.25
N GLU A 184 -19.30 4.66 6.55
CA GLU A 184 -20.24 3.90 5.71
C GLU A 184 -19.51 3.18 4.57
N VAL A 185 -18.52 3.83 3.95
CA VAL A 185 -17.73 3.24 2.86
C VAL A 185 -16.86 2.09 3.37
N ILE A 186 -16.16 2.27 4.49
CA ILE A 186 -15.30 1.24 5.12
C ILE A 186 -16.12 0.04 5.57
N CYS A 187 -17.28 0.28 6.19
CA CYS A 187 -18.16 -0.79 6.67
C CYS A 187 -19.03 -1.40 5.57
N GLY A 188 -19.11 -0.79 4.37
CA GLY A 188 -19.99 -1.23 3.30
C GLY A 188 -21.47 -1.11 3.67
N THR A 189 -21.85 -0.02 4.35
CA THR A 189 -23.21 0.22 4.86
C THR A 189 -23.81 1.51 4.27
N GLY A 190 -25.00 1.88 4.74
CA GLY A 190 -25.61 3.18 4.46
C GLY A 190 -25.92 3.43 2.98
N LYS A 191 -25.75 4.69 2.56
CA LYS A 191 -26.07 5.10 1.18
C LYS A 191 -25.11 4.47 0.17
N PHE A 192 -23.85 4.30 0.56
CA PHE A 192 -22.83 3.72 -0.31
C PHE A 192 -23.16 2.26 -0.65
N ALA A 193 -23.58 1.45 0.32
CA ALA A 193 -23.98 0.07 0.08
C ALA A 193 -25.10 -0.06 -0.97
N LYS A 194 -26.07 0.86 -0.94
CA LYS A 194 -27.15 0.90 -1.93
C LYS A 194 -26.61 1.12 -3.34
N VAL A 195 -25.67 2.04 -3.51
CA VAL A 195 -25.02 2.32 -4.81
C VAL A 195 -24.32 1.08 -5.36
N ILE A 196 -23.56 0.37 -4.51
CA ILE A 196 -22.89 -0.87 -4.93
C ILE A 196 -23.91 -1.94 -5.32
N ASN A 197 -24.97 -2.12 -4.54
CA ASN A 197 -26.00 -3.11 -4.83
C ASN A 197 -26.77 -2.80 -6.13
N ASP A 198 -27.10 -1.54 -6.37
CA ASP A 198 -27.77 -1.11 -7.59
C ASP A 198 -26.84 -1.28 -8.81
N PHE A 199 -25.54 -0.95 -8.67
CA PHE A 199 -24.54 -1.24 -9.70
C PHE A 199 -24.49 -2.73 -10.05
N LYS A 200 -24.44 -3.61 -9.04
CA LYS A 200 -24.41 -5.07 -9.23
C LYS A 200 -25.65 -5.57 -9.96
N LYS A 201 -26.84 -5.10 -9.60
CA LYS A 201 -28.10 -5.52 -10.25
C LYS A 201 -28.15 -5.17 -11.74
N VAL A 202 -27.59 -4.02 -12.11
CA VAL A 202 -27.68 -3.52 -13.49
C VAL A 202 -26.58 -4.07 -14.39
N ASN A 203 -25.37 -4.28 -13.86
CA ASN A 203 -24.18 -4.52 -14.69
C ASN A 203 -23.61 -5.93 -14.58
N LYS A 204 -24.13 -6.79 -13.69
CA LYS A 204 -23.64 -8.17 -13.56
C LYS A 204 -23.95 -8.95 -14.84
N LYS A 205 -22.99 -9.78 -15.25
CA LYS A 205 -23.13 -10.71 -16.38
C LYS A 205 -23.94 -11.95 -16.00
#